data_AF-A0A7U6KLQ8-F1
#
_entry.id   AF-A0A7U6KLQ8-F1
#
_cell.length_a   1.000
_cell.length_b   1.000
_cell.length_c   1.000
_cell.angle_alpha   90.00
_cell.angle_beta   90.00
_cell.angle_gamma   90.00
#
_symmetry.space_group_name_H-M   'P 1'
#
loop_
_entity.id
_entity.type
_entity.pdbx_description
1 polymer ?
#
loop_
_entity_poly.entity_id
_entity_poly.type
_entity_poly.pdbx_seq_one_letter_code
_entity_poly.pdbx_strand_id
1 'polypeptide(L)'
;MVLEDWGKSGVRSVQVISPAFSADCLETLEELAIENRDNFLEAGGQEYHYIPALNLDETHIELLEALSLPLVKGWAGTLDGWV
;
A
#
# COMPACT_ATOMS: atom_id res chain seq x y z
N MET A 1 -14.29 9.12 13.98
CA MET A 1 -13.26 8.80 12.96
C MET A 1 -13.71 7.49 12.32
N VAL A 2 -13.64 7.30 10.99
CA VAL A 2 -14.40 6.25 10.27
C VAL A 2 -14.34 4.87 10.93
N LEU A 3 -13.14 4.41 11.31
CA LEU A 3 -12.94 3.10 11.95
C LEU A 3 -13.58 3.02 13.34
N GLU A 4 -13.45 4.04 14.18
CA GLU A 4 -14.14 4.06 15.47
C GLU A 4 -15.66 4.08 15.31
N ASP A 5 -16.17 4.84 14.34
CA ASP A 5 -17.60 4.97 14.08
C ASP A 5 -18.18 3.63 13.61
N TRP A 6 -17.41 2.87 12.81
CA TRP A 6 -17.74 1.51 12.40
C TRP A 6 -17.66 0.50 13.54
N GLY A 7 -16.64 0.57 14.39
CA GLY A 7 -16.54 -0.26 15.61
C GLY A 7 -17.76 -0.06 16.51
N LYS A 8 -18.12 1.21 16.79
CA LYS A 8 -19.32 1.57 17.58
C LYS A 8 -20.62 1.10 16.94
N SER A 9 -20.68 1.03 15.61
CA SER A 9 -21.85 0.58 14.85
C SER A 9 -21.94 -0.94 14.72
N GLY A 10 -21.01 -1.70 15.30
CA GLY A 10 -21.02 -3.17 15.27
C GLY A 10 -20.50 -3.78 13.97
N VAL A 11 -19.74 -3.03 13.16
CA VAL A 11 -19.01 -3.61 12.03
C VAL A 11 -18.03 -4.63 12.59
N ARG A 12 -18.18 -5.88 12.17
CA ARG A 12 -17.41 -6.99 12.71
C ARG A 12 -15.95 -6.98 12.25
N SER A 13 -15.72 -6.78 10.96
CA SER A 13 -14.39 -6.90 10.38
C SER A 13 -14.10 -5.88 9.29
N VAL A 14 -12.83 -5.48 9.17
CA VAL A 14 -12.33 -4.60 8.12
C VAL A 14 -11.00 -5.10 7.56
N GLN A 15 -10.79 -4.84 6.27
CA GLN A 15 -9.51 -5.00 5.59
C GLN A 15 -9.11 -3.66 4.99
N VAL A 16 -7.86 -3.24 5.21
CA VAL A 16 -7.38 -1.90 4.85
C VAL A 16 -6.21 -2.03 3.87
N ILE A 17 -6.27 -1.28 2.78
CA ILE A 17 -5.19 -1.11 1.79
C ILE A 17 -4.75 0.35 1.76
N SER A 18 -3.48 0.61 1.41
CA SER A 18 -2.97 1.96 1.12
C SER A 18 -2.55 2.07 -0.35
N PRO A 19 -3.48 2.34 -1.29
CA PRO A 19 -3.21 2.25 -2.73
C PRO A 19 -2.26 3.34 -3.25
N ALA A 20 -1.98 4.36 -2.45
CA ALA A 20 -1.01 5.42 -2.79
C ALA A 20 0.44 4.99 -2.55
N PHE A 21 0.68 3.87 -1.87
CA PHE A 21 2.00 3.37 -1.52
C PHE A 21 2.21 1.96 -2.10
N SER A 22 3.19 1.82 -3.00
CA SER A 22 3.55 0.53 -3.57
C SER A 22 4.52 -0.28 -2.69
N ALA A 23 5.15 0.38 -1.71
CA ALA A 23 6.01 -0.24 -0.71
C ALA A 23 5.64 0.31 0.68
N ASP A 24 5.81 -0.52 1.71
CA ASP A 24 5.53 -0.12 3.08
C ASP A 24 6.57 0.88 3.59
N CYS A 25 6.09 1.91 4.29
CA CYS A 25 6.89 2.94 4.94
C CYS A 25 6.58 2.97 6.43
N LEU A 26 7.11 3.96 7.15
CA LEU A 26 6.88 4.08 8.60
C LEU A 26 5.37 4.27 8.87
N GLU A 27 4.73 5.16 8.13
CA GLU A 27 3.33 5.53 8.29
C GLU A 27 2.39 4.35 8.00
N THR A 28 2.68 3.50 7.01
CA THR A 28 1.83 2.32 6.74
C THR A 28 1.94 1.26 7.85
N LEU A 29 3.11 1.11 8.46
CA LEU A 29 3.33 0.13 9.52
C LEU A 29 2.87 0.63 10.89
N GLU A 30 3.09 1.89 11.21
CA GLU A 30 2.73 2.48 12.49
C GLU A 30 1.26 2.91 12.50
N GLU A 31 0.86 3.82 11.61
CA GLU A 31 -0.49 4.38 11.64
C GLU A 31 -1.55 3.38 11.13
N LEU A 32 -1.30 2.70 10.00
CA LEU A 32 -2.32 1.81 9.42
C LEU A 32 -2.34 0.42 10.05
N ALA A 33 -1.20 -0.21 10.28
CA ALA A 33 -1.18 -1.58 10.79
C ALA A 33 -1.38 -1.66 12.31
N ILE A 34 -0.99 -0.62 13.06
CA ILE A 34 -1.06 -0.60 14.53
C ILE A 34 -2.13 0.38 15.02
N GLU A 35 -1.99 1.69 14.80
CA GLU A 35 -2.89 2.67 15.43
C GLU A 35 -4.35 2.51 14.97
N ASN A 36 -4.59 2.39 13.67
CA ASN A 36 -5.93 2.19 13.12
C ASN A 36 -6.56 0.86 13.56
N ARG A 37 -5.74 -0.18 13.71
CA ARG A 37 -6.17 -1.47 14.24
C ARG A 37 -6.67 -1.29 15.66
N ASP A 38 -5.88 -0.65 16.51
CA ASP A 38 -6.20 -0.45 17.91
C ASP A 38 -7.45 0.44 18.05
N ASN A 39 -7.53 1.54 17.31
CA ASN A 39 -8.71 2.41 17.26
C ASN A 39 -10.00 1.66 16.88
N PHE A 40 -9.95 0.74 15.90
CA PHE A 40 -11.11 -0.05 15.48
C PHE A 40 -11.54 -1.06 16.55
N LEU A 41 -10.58 -1.79 17.11
CA LEU A 41 -10.83 -2.84 18.09
C LEU A 41 -11.32 -2.25 19.43
N GLU A 42 -10.71 -1.16 19.89
CA GLU A 42 -11.13 -0.47 21.12
C GLU A 42 -12.54 0.13 21.00
N ALA A 43 -12.96 0.52 19.79
CA ALA A 43 -14.30 1.02 19.53
C ALA A 43 -15.39 -0.07 19.46
N GLY A 44 -15.02 -1.36 19.54
CA GLY A 44 -15.95 -2.50 19.52
C GLY A 44 -15.92 -3.35 18.25
N GLY A 45 -15.02 -3.07 17.31
CA GLY A 45 -14.72 -3.95 16.18
C GLY A 45 -14.07 -5.26 16.62
N GLN A 46 -14.13 -6.31 15.79
CA GLN A 46 -13.61 -7.64 16.16
C GLN A 46 -12.34 -8.03 15.41
N GLU A 47 -12.31 -7.83 14.09
CA GLU A 47 -11.20 -8.25 13.23
C GLU A 47 -10.72 -7.10 12.35
N TYR A 48 -9.41 -6.84 12.37
CA TYR A 48 -8.78 -5.81 11.55
C TYR A 48 -7.56 -6.41 10.85
N HIS A 49 -7.48 -6.20 9.54
CA HIS A 49 -6.33 -6.64 8.76
C HIS A 49 -5.84 -5.50 7.86
N TYR A 50 -4.61 -5.07 8.10
CA TYR A 50 -3.87 -4.32 7.09
C TYR A 50 -3.36 -5.29 6.04
N ILE A 51 -3.60 -4.97 4.77
CA ILE A 51 -3.04 -5.68 3.62
C ILE A 51 -1.74 -4.95 3.26
N PRO A 52 -0.58 -5.62 3.35
CA PRO A 52 0.71 -5.02 3.04
C PRO A 52 0.75 -4.40 1.65
N ALA A 53 1.61 -3.40 1.48
CA ALA A 53 1.90 -2.88 0.16
C ALA A 53 2.51 -3.98 -0.74
N LEU A 54 2.57 -3.73 -2.05
CA LEU A 54 3.07 -4.71 -3.01
C LEU A 54 4.53 -5.09 -2.75
N ASN A 55 5.34 -4.19 -2.20
CA ASN A 55 6.72 -4.44 -1.78
C ASN A 55 7.52 -5.14 -2.89
N LEU A 56 8.15 -6.27 -2.57
CA LEU A 56 8.98 -7.09 -3.46
C LEU A 56 8.19 -8.18 -4.19
N ASP A 57 6.87 -8.08 -4.29
CA ASP A 57 6.07 -9.02 -5.06
C ASP A 57 6.56 -9.10 -6.52
N GLU A 58 6.74 -10.32 -7.02
CA GLU A 58 7.30 -10.55 -8.36
C GLU A 58 6.42 -9.90 -9.45
N THR A 59 5.09 -9.99 -9.31
CA THR A 59 4.14 -9.41 -10.28
C THR A 59 4.24 -7.89 -10.29
N HIS A 60 4.49 -7.28 -9.14
CA HIS A 60 4.71 -5.82 -9.04
C HIS A 60 6.01 -5.39 -9.71
N ILE A 61 7.09 -6.15 -9.52
CA ILE A 61 8.37 -5.88 -10.18
C ILE A 61 8.25 -6.05 -11.70
N GLU A 62 7.60 -7.12 -12.15
CA GLU A 62 7.30 -7.36 -13.57
C GLU A 62 6.50 -6.20 -14.19
N LEU A 63 5.49 -5.69 -13.48
CA LEU A 63 4.72 -4.53 -13.91
C LEU A 63 5.61 -3.29 -14.07
N LEU A 64 6.45 -3.00 -13.07
CA LEU A 64 7.37 -1.86 -13.11
C LEU A 64 8.36 -1.99 -14.29
N GLU A 65 8.90 -3.18 -14.53
CA GLU A 65 9.77 -3.44 -15.68
C GLU A 65 9.02 -3.22 -17.00
N ALA A 66 7.82 -3.79 -17.14
CA ALA A 66 7.01 -3.68 -18.35
C ALA A 66 6.67 -2.21 -18.70
N LEU A 67 6.43 -1.37 -17.68
CA LEU A 67 6.12 0.04 -17.86
C LEU A 67 7.37 0.90 -18.10
N SER A 68 8.45 0.64 -17.37
CA SER A 68 9.66 1.48 -17.40
C SER A 68 10.61 1.15 -18.55
N LEU A 69 10.75 -0.13 -18.92
CA LEU A 69 11.74 -0.58 -19.89
C LEU A 69 11.58 0.07 -21.29
N PRO A 70 10.36 0.25 -21.84
CA PRO A 70 10.18 0.96 -23.11
C PRO A 70 10.61 2.43 -23.01
N LEU A 71 10.35 3.11 -21.88
CA LEU A 71 10.72 4.50 -21.65
C LEU A 71 12.22 4.66 -21.54
N VAL A 72 12.87 3.80 -20.75
CA VAL A 72 14.34 3.78 -20.58
C VAL A 72 15.03 3.51 -21.91
N LYS A 73 14.54 2.55 -22.70
CA LYS A 73 15.08 2.27 -24.05
C LYS A 73 14.93 3.48 -24.98
N GLY A 74 13.77 4.13 -24.96
CA GLY A 74 13.53 5.35 -25.74
C GLY A 74 14.50 6.48 -25.37
N TRP A 75 14.75 6.68 -24.07
CA TRP A 75 15.72 7.67 -23.58
C TRP A 75 17.16 7.29 -23.88
N ALA A 76 17.55 6.02 -23.75
CA ALA A 76 18.91 5.59 -24.08
C ALA A 76 19.25 5.89 -25.55
N GLY A 77 18.30 5.69 -26.47
CA GLY A 77 18.49 6.05 -27.88
C GLY A 77 18.66 7.56 -28.14
N THR A 78 18.30 8.46 -27.21
CA THR A 78 18.60 9.89 -27.36
C THR A 78 20.04 10.24 -26.98
N LEU A 79 20.73 9.35 -26.28
CA LEU A 79 22.14 9.49 -25.92
C LEU A 79 23.08 8.95 -27.01
N ASP A 80 22.55 8.31 -28.06
CA ASP A 80 23.36 7.84 -29.19
C ASP A 80 24.05 9.03 -29.89
N GLY A 81 25.39 9.07 -29.82
CA GLY A 81 26.23 10.16 -30.32
C GLY A 81 26.66 11.20 -29.28
N TRP A 82 26.22 11.08 -28.03
CA TRP A 82 26.71 11.87 -26.88
C TRP A 82 27.87 11.20 -26.14
N VAL A 83 28.19 9.94 -26.48
CA VAL A 83 29.32 9.15 -25.96
C VAL A 83 30.20 8.70 -27.10
#